data_AF-A0A812KL15-F1
#
_entry.id   AF-A0A812KL15-F1
#
_cell.length_a   1.000
_cell.length_b   1.000
_cell.length_c   1.000
_cell.angle_alpha   90.00
_cell.angle_beta   90.00
_cell.angle_gamma   90.00
#
_symmetry.space_group_name_H-M   'P 1'
#
loop_
_entity.id
_entity.type
_entity.pdbx_description
1 polymer ?
#
loop_
_entity_poly.entity_id
_entity_poly.type
_entity_poly.pdbx_seq_one_letter_code
_entity_poly.pdbx_strand_id
1 'polypeptide(L)'
;MIKKMTNAVAEWNKQNPASSQIAIYDRIVEVNGLRASGKELAKALENTTEDQVTLLLQRPHTRTLTLKRPGKLGIIANYMPNYSLKPWIDTIAEGLVHEWNKAHTDASIREHDRILSVNGVSNPPEDVVHQMRKPDSDLEIVCLHYPNF
;
A
#
# COMPACT_ATOMS: atom_id res chain seq x y z
N MET A 1 -0.60 -8.04 -3.57
CA MET A 1 -1.34 -6.78 -3.82
C MET A 1 -1.82 -6.79 -5.26
N ILE A 2 -3.11 -6.54 -5.48
CA ILE A 2 -3.73 -6.50 -6.80
C ILE A 2 -3.20 -5.29 -7.58
N LYS A 3 -2.55 -5.55 -8.73
CA LYS A 3 -1.91 -4.51 -9.56
C LYS A 3 -2.79 -4.02 -10.71
N LYS A 4 -3.69 -4.88 -11.20
CA LYS A 4 -4.59 -4.61 -12.33
C LYS A 4 -5.87 -5.43 -12.17
N MET A 5 -6.96 -4.93 -12.73
CA MET A 5 -8.20 -5.69 -12.87
C MET A 5 -8.11 -6.56 -14.12
N THR A 6 -8.14 -7.88 -13.92
CA THR A 6 -8.27 -8.82 -15.04
C THR A 6 -9.75 -9.03 -15.36
N ASN A 7 -10.05 -9.62 -16.51
CA ASN A 7 -11.43 -9.95 -16.89
C ASN A 7 -12.11 -10.84 -15.85
N ALA A 8 -11.39 -11.81 -15.26
CA ALA A 8 -11.92 -12.67 -14.21
C ALA A 8 -12.33 -11.87 -12.95
N VAL A 9 -11.50 -10.93 -12.51
CA VAL A 9 -11.82 -10.07 -11.36
C VAL A 9 -12.97 -9.12 -11.68
N ALA A 10 -12.99 -8.55 -12.89
CA ALA A 10 -14.06 -7.66 -13.33
C ALA A 10 -15.42 -8.40 -13.38
N GLU A 11 -15.44 -9.63 -13.86
CA GLU A 11 -16.67 -10.44 -13.92
C GLU A 11 -17.13 -10.83 -12.52
N TRP A 12 -16.20 -11.26 -11.65
CA TRP A 12 -16.51 -11.49 -10.25
C TRP A 12 -17.12 -10.25 -9.58
N ASN A 13 -16.53 -9.07 -9.78
CA ASN A 13 -17.04 -7.82 -9.21
C ASN A 13 -18.47 -7.47 -9.64
N LYS A 14 -18.86 -7.77 -10.89
CA LYS A 14 -20.22 -7.50 -11.40
C LYS A 14 -21.28 -8.37 -10.73
N GLN A 15 -20.90 -9.58 -10.34
CA GLN A 15 -21.81 -10.57 -9.78
C GLN A 15 -21.88 -10.53 -8.25
N ASN A 16 -21.06 -9.69 -7.61
CA ASN A 16 -20.91 -9.63 -6.16
C ASN A 16 -21.24 -8.22 -5.62
N PRO A 17 -21.74 -8.13 -4.38
CA PRO A 17 -22.05 -6.84 -3.76
C PRO A 17 -20.79 -5.98 -3.58
N ALA A 18 -20.99 -4.66 -3.51
CA ALA A 18 -19.90 -3.69 -3.39
C ALA A 18 -18.96 -3.94 -2.19
N SER A 19 -19.47 -4.54 -1.12
CA SER A 19 -18.67 -4.93 0.06
C SER A 19 -17.66 -6.04 -0.21
N SER A 20 -17.90 -6.85 -1.24
CA SER A 20 -17.03 -7.97 -1.62
C SER A 20 -16.12 -7.59 -2.79
N GLN A 21 -16.56 -6.72 -3.71
CA GLN A 21 -15.80 -6.31 -4.91
C GLN A 21 -14.30 -6.10 -4.64
N ILE A 22 -13.43 -6.68 -5.48
CA ILE A 22 -11.97 -6.56 -5.43
C ILE A 22 -11.56 -5.21 -6.04
N ALA A 23 -10.66 -4.51 -5.36
CA ALA A 23 -10.12 -3.22 -5.78
C ALA A 23 -8.61 -3.30 -6.05
N ILE A 24 -8.10 -2.35 -6.85
CA ILE A 24 -6.66 -2.18 -7.01
C ILE A 24 -6.10 -1.86 -5.63
N TYR A 25 -4.91 -2.37 -5.36
CA TYR A 25 -4.25 -2.30 -4.07
C TYR A 25 -4.80 -3.22 -2.97
N ASP A 26 -5.87 -3.98 -3.18
CA ASP A 26 -6.23 -5.02 -2.21
C ASP A 26 -5.05 -6.01 -2.04
N ARG A 27 -4.75 -6.40 -0.80
CA ARG A 27 -3.75 -7.44 -0.51
C ARG A 27 -4.45 -8.77 -0.28
N ILE A 28 -4.01 -9.79 -1.00
CA ILE A 28 -4.36 -11.18 -0.68
C ILE A 28 -3.60 -11.55 0.59
N VAL A 29 -4.33 -11.99 1.61
CA VAL A 29 -3.75 -12.41 2.90
C VAL A 29 -4.06 -13.86 3.25
N GLU A 30 -5.03 -14.45 2.56
CA GLU A 30 -5.39 -15.85 2.70
C GLU A 30 -5.82 -16.40 1.34
N VAL A 31 -5.46 -17.66 1.07
CA VAL A 31 -5.87 -18.40 -0.13
C VAL A 31 -6.33 -19.78 0.34
N ASN A 32 -7.60 -20.12 0.13
CA ASN A 32 -8.20 -21.41 0.53
C ASN A 32 -7.89 -21.78 2.01
N GLY A 33 -8.00 -20.81 2.93
CA GLY A 33 -7.70 -21.01 4.35
C GLY A 33 -6.21 -20.90 4.73
N LEU A 34 -5.28 -20.87 3.77
CA LEU A 34 -3.86 -20.71 4.03
C LEU A 34 -3.50 -19.23 4.23
N ARG A 35 -3.01 -18.87 5.42
CA ARG A 35 -2.33 -17.59 5.70
C ARG A 35 -0.83 -17.79 5.69
N ALA A 36 -0.14 -17.08 4.80
CA ALA A 36 1.30 -17.22 4.61
C ALA A 36 1.91 -15.94 4.03
N SER A 37 3.23 -15.95 3.78
CA SER A 37 3.89 -14.84 3.09
C SER A 37 3.36 -14.67 1.67
N GLY A 38 3.53 -13.47 1.09
CA GLY A 38 3.05 -13.20 -0.26
C GLY A 38 3.61 -14.15 -1.34
N LYS A 39 4.83 -14.67 -1.15
CA LYS A 39 5.43 -15.67 -2.05
C LYS A 39 4.74 -17.02 -1.94
N GLU A 40 4.41 -17.45 -0.72
CA GLU A 40 3.72 -18.70 -0.46
C GLU A 40 2.26 -18.64 -0.92
N LEU A 41 1.56 -17.52 -0.69
CA LEU A 41 0.20 -17.32 -1.20
C LEU A 41 0.16 -17.29 -2.72
N ALA A 42 1.15 -16.69 -3.38
CA ALA A 42 1.25 -16.75 -4.84
C ALA A 42 1.42 -18.19 -5.34
N LYS A 43 2.31 -18.96 -4.69
CA LYS A 43 2.51 -20.38 -5.00
C LYS A 43 1.25 -21.21 -4.72
N ALA A 44 0.50 -20.89 -3.66
CA ALA A 44 -0.76 -21.57 -3.34
C ALA A 44 -1.80 -21.32 -4.44
N LEU A 45 -1.93 -20.08 -4.92
CA LEU A 45 -2.80 -19.74 -6.05
C LEU A 45 -2.41 -20.46 -7.35
N GLU A 46 -1.11 -20.52 -7.64
CA GLU A 46 -0.59 -21.20 -8.84
C GLU A 46 -0.83 -22.72 -8.81
N ASN A 47 -0.85 -23.32 -7.62
CA ASN A 47 -1.04 -24.75 -7.42
C ASN A 47 -2.49 -25.16 -7.17
N THR A 48 -3.44 -24.22 -7.13
CA THR A 48 -4.85 -24.55 -6.95
C THR A 48 -5.33 -25.40 -8.13
N THR A 49 -5.75 -26.63 -7.83
CA THR A 49 -6.39 -27.54 -8.80
C THR A 49 -7.91 -27.53 -8.72
N GLU A 50 -8.46 -26.79 -7.77
CA GLU A 50 -9.90 -26.63 -7.57
C GLU A 50 -10.47 -25.63 -8.61
N ASP A 51 -11.72 -25.87 -9.05
CA ASP A 51 -12.43 -24.96 -9.95
C ASP A 51 -12.83 -23.63 -9.27
N GLN A 52 -12.66 -23.54 -7.96
CA GLN A 52 -12.99 -22.38 -7.14
C GLN A 52 -11.82 -22.04 -6.23
N VAL A 53 -11.64 -20.75 -5.96
CA VAL A 53 -10.65 -20.24 -5.00
C VAL A 53 -11.32 -19.26 -4.05
N THR A 54 -11.07 -19.43 -2.76
CA THR A 54 -11.51 -18.50 -1.71
C THR A 54 -10.34 -17.60 -1.34
N LEU A 55 -10.54 -16.29 -1.45
CA LEU A 55 -9.54 -15.28 -1.09
C LEU A 55 -10.02 -14.46 0.09
N LEU A 56 -9.14 -14.26 1.08
CA LEU A 56 -9.32 -13.16 2.01
C LEU A 56 -8.47 -11.98 1.56
N LEU A 57 -9.12 -10.83 1.41
CA LEU A 57 -8.50 -9.59 0.98
C LEU A 57 -8.44 -8.57 2.12
N GLN A 58 -7.35 -7.81 2.12
CA GLN A 58 -7.17 -6.63 2.96
C GLN A 58 -7.28 -5.38 2.09
N ARG A 59 -8.31 -4.58 2.32
CA ARG A 59 -8.48 -3.28 1.66
C ARG A 59 -7.67 -2.20 2.38
N PRO A 60 -6.84 -1.42 1.67
CA PRO A 60 -6.19 -0.27 2.27
C PRO A 60 -7.15 0.90 2.45
N HIS A 61 -6.85 1.74 3.46
CA HIS A 61 -7.39 3.07 3.63
C HIS A 61 -6.39 4.10 3.12
N THR A 62 -6.85 5.10 2.38
CA THR A 62 -5.99 6.20 1.98
C THR A 62 -5.79 7.16 3.16
N ARG A 63 -4.55 7.56 3.41
CA ARG A 63 -4.16 8.57 4.41
C ARG A 63 -3.38 9.68 3.71
N THR A 64 -3.63 10.93 4.10
CA THR A 64 -2.92 12.09 3.57
C THR A 64 -2.23 12.81 4.72
N LEU A 65 -0.94 13.04 4.56
CA LEU A 65 -0.10 13.75 5.51
C LEU A 65 0.33 15.05 4.90
N THR A 66 0.25 16.13 5.67
CA THR A 66 0.81 17.43 5.29
C THR A 66 1.93 17.78 6.27
N LEU A 67 3.17 17.80 5.77
CA LEU A 67 4.37 18.02 6.56
C LEU A 67 4.97 19.38 6.21
N LYS A 68 5.14 20.23 7.23
CA LYS A 68 5.80 21.53 7.09
C LYS A 68 7.31 21.39 7.11
N ARG A 69 8.00 22.04 6.17
CA ARG A 69 9.47 22.11 6.12
C ARG A 69 9.99 23.43 6.72
N PRO A 70 11.25 23.48 7.22
CA PRO A 70 12.29 22.43 7.18
C PRO A 70 12.16 21.38 8.29
N GLY A 71 12.89 20.27 8.15
CA GLY A 71 12.97 19.21 9.16
C GLY A 71 13.38 17.85 8.59
N LYS A 72 13.85 16.95 9.46
CA LYS A 72 14.08 15.53 9.08
C LYS A 72 12.72 14.85 8.96
N LEU A 73 12.45 14.17 7.83
CA LEU A 73 11.16 13.48 7.65
C LEU A 73 10.96 12.32 8.64
N GLY A 74 12.04 11.59 8.96
CA GLY A 74 11.94 10.39 9.79
C GLY A 74 11.32 9.19 9.07
N ILE A 75 11.43 9.10 7.75
CA ILE A 75 11.00 7.92 6.96
C ILE A 75 12.17 7.38 6.15
N ILE A 76 12.33 6.07 6.15
CA ILE A 76 13.06 5.33 5.11
C ILE A 76 12.02 4.69 4.18
N ALA A 77 12.03 5.07 2.90
CA ALA A 77 11.15 4.51 1.88
C ALA A 77 11.97 3.62 0.93
N ASN A 78 11.52 2.37 0.76
CA ASN A 78 12.14 1.39 -0.12
C ASN A 78 11.23 1.03 -1.29
N TYR A 79 11.85 0.62 -2.40
CA TYR A 79 11.17 0.07 -3.56
C TYR A 79 12.11 -0.88 -4.31
N MET A 80 11.53 -1.82 -5.04
CA MET A 80 12.26 -2.65 -6.01
C MET A 80 11.94 -2.14 -7.41
N PRO A 81 12.94 -1.60 -8.15
CA PRO A 81 12.76 -1.14 -9.53
C PRO A 81 12.08 -2.22 -10.39
N ASN A 82 11.16 -1.83 -11.27
CA ASN A 82 10.38 -2.71 -12.15
C ASN A 82 9.40 -3.70 -11.47
N TYR A 83 9.52 -3.96 -10.17
CA TYR A 83 8.67 -4.93 -9.46
C TYR A 83 7.63 -4.30 -8.54
N SER A 84 8.02 -3.24 -7.83
CA SER A 84 7.15 -2.55 -6.88
C SER A 84 6.16 -1.66 -7.60
N LEU A 85 4.87 -1.80 -7.26
CA LEU A 85 3.84 -0.89 -7.77
C LEU A 85 3.95 0.50 -7.13
N LYS A 86 4.33 0.52 -5.84
CA LYS A 86 4.52 1.73 -5.03
C LYS A 86 5.63 1.48 -3.99
N PRO A 87 6.42 2.50 -3.62
CA PRO A 87 7.34 2.40 -2.49
C PRO A 87 6.61 1.98 -1.22
N TRP A 88 7.30 1.29 -0.32
CA TRP A 88 6.81 1.04 1.03
C TRP A 88 7.63 1.82 2.04
N ILE A 89 6.99 2.14 3.16
CA ILE A 89 7.66 2.67 4.34
C ILE A 89 8.36 1.50 5.01
N ASP A 90 9.69 1.54 5.01
CA ASP A 90 10.53 0.52 5.63
C ASP A 90 10.74 0.79 7.11
N THR A 91 10.94 2.06 7.45
CA THR A 91 11.19 2.49 8.83
C THR A 91 10.59 3.86 9.07
N ILE A 92 9.99 4.05 10.24
CA ILE A 92 9.64 5.37 10.77
C ILE A 92 10.52 5.66 12.00
N ALA A 93 11.39 6.66 11.87
CA ALA A 93 12.26 7.16 12.93
C ALA A 93 11.79 8.54 13.41
N GLU A 94 12.46 9.09 14.43
CA GLU A 94 12.18 10.45 14.89
C GLU A 94 12.29 11.48 13.74
N GLY A 95 11.31 12.37 13.66
CA GLY A 95 11.17 13.35 12.60
C GLY A 95 9.73 13.82 12.40
N LEU A 96 9.51 14.59 11.33
CA LEU A 96 8.23 15.21 11.02
C LEU A 96 7.08 14.20 10.92
N VAL A 97 7.34 12.99 10.41
CA VAL A 97 6.30 11.95 10.28
C VAL A 97 5.96 11.35 11.64
N HIS A 98 6.96 11.12 12.49
CA HIS A 98 6.74 10.62 13.84
C HIS A 98 5.89 11.60 14.66
N GLU A 99 6.21 12.90 14.59
CA GLU A 99 5.42 13.95 15.25
C GLU A 99 4.02 14.11 14.64
N TRP A 100 3.89 14.00 13.32
CA TRP A 100 2.58 14.01 12.66
C TRP A 100 1.72 12.84 13.13
N ASN A 101 2.28 11.63 13.21
CA ASN A 101 1.58 10.44 13.70
C ASN A 101 1.10 10.59 15.15
N LYS A 102 1.90 11.21 16.04
CA LYS A 102 1.48 11.51 17.42
C LYS A 102 0.28 12.45 17.48
N ALA A 103 0.24 13.44 16.59
CA ALA A 103 -0.86 14.40 16.50
C ALA A 103 -2.11 13.84 15.79
N HIS A 104 -1.98 12.75 15.02
CA HIS A 104 -3.03 12.17 14.20
C HIS A 104 -3.13 10.65 14.41
N THR A 105 -3.38 10.21 15.64
CA THR A 105 -3.37 8.78 16.01
C THR A 105 -4.27 7.92 15.11
N ASP A 106 -5.48 8.40 14.79
CA ASP A 106 -6.47 7.68 13.99
C ASP A 106 -6.17 7.66 12.49
N ALA A 107 -5.27 8.54 12.04
CA ALA A 107 -4.81 8.64 10.66
C ALA A 107 -3.32 8.30 10.49
N SER A 108 -2.69 7.82 11.56
CA SER A 108 -1.27 7.51 11.59
C SER A 108 -0.89 6.52 10.49
N ILE A 109 0.28 6.75 9.91
CA ILE A 109 0.89 5.80 8.99
C ILE A 109 1.92 4.96 9.72
N ARG A 110 2.22 3.80 9.16
CA ARG A 110 3.13 2.82 9.75
C ARG A 110 4.06 2.20 8.73
N GLU A 111 5.02 1.46 9.25
CA GLU A 111 5.84 0.56 8.45
C GLU A 111 4.95 -0.38 7.63
N HIS A 112 5.41 -0.68 6.41
CA HIS A 112 4.72 -1.43 5.37
C HIS A 112 3.51 -0.75 4.72
N ASP A 113 3.13 0.46 5.12
CA ASP A 113 2.22 1.29 4.32
C ASP A 113 2.88 1.64 2.99
N ARG A 114 2.06 1.86 1.95
CA ARG A 114 2.56 2.17 0.60
C ARG A 114 2.43 3.65 0.31
N ILE A 115 3.49 4.26 -0.20
CA ILE A 115 3.46 5.67 -0.60
C ILE A 115 2.84 5.75 -1.99
N LEU A 116 1.61 6.26 -2.07
CA LEU A 116 0.85 6.38 -3.30
C LEU A 116 1.35 7.54 -4.17
N SER A 117 1.56 8.70 -3.52
CA SER A 117 2.08 9.91 -4.15
C SER A 117 2.72 10.87 -3.15
N VAL A 118 3.57 11.76 -3.67
CA VAL A 118 4.17 12.88 -2.94
C VAL A 118 4.02 14.13 -3.80
N ASN A 119 3.34 15.17 -3.30
CA ASN A 119 3.05 16.40 -4.05
C ASN A 119 2.50 16.13 -5.47
N GLY A 120 1.55 15.20 -5.58
CA GLY A 120 0.94 14.77 -6.86
C GLY A 120 1.80 13.82 -7.72
N VAL A 121 3.10 13.69 -7.45
CA VAL A 121 3.97 12.72 -8.14
C VAL A 121 3.66 11.33 -7.62
N SER A 122 3.20 10.43 -8.50
CA SER A 122 2.75 9.09 -8.10
C SER A 122 3.51 7.95 -8.78
N ASN A 123 4.13 8.19 -9.94
CA ASN A 123 4.87 7.19 -10.68
C ASN A 123 5.98 7.87 -11.51
N PRO A 124 7.02 7.13 -11.88
CA PRO A 124 7.37 5.80 -11.36
C PRO A 124 7.79 5.83 -9.87
N PRO A 125 7.90 4.68 -9.16
CA PRO A 125 8.22 4.64 -7.72
C PRO A 125 9.47 5.43 -7.32
N GLU A 126 10.49 5.45 -8.17
CA GLU A 126 11.72 6.22 -8.01
C GLU A 126 11.46 7.74 -7.93
N ASP A 127 10.54 8.24 -8.75
CA ASP A 127 10.19 9.67 -8.77
C ASP A 127 9.43 10.07 -7.51
N VAL A 128 8.62 9.16 -6.96
CA VAL A 128 7.95 9.37 -5.67
C VAL A 128 8.98 9.52 -4.55
N VAL A 129 9.97 8.63 -4.47
CA VAL A 129 11.04 8.70 -3.47
C VAL A 129 11.94 9.92 -3.69
N HIS A 130 12.25 10.25 -4.96
CA HIS A 130 13.02 11.44 -5.30
C HIS A 130 12.30 12.72 -4.88
N GLN A 131 10.98 12.79 -5.10
CA GLN A 131 10.15 13.93 -4.71
C GLN A 131 10.17 14.16 -3.19
N MET A 132 10.23 13.11 -2.36
CA MET A 132 10.40 13.26 -0.90
C MET A 132 11.73 13.91 -0.50
N ARG A 133 12.76 13.82 -1.34
CA ARG A 133 14.11 14.35 -1.04
C ARG A 133 14.29 15.80 -1.46
N LYS A 134 13.40 16.34 -2.30
CA LYS A 134 13.48 17.73 -2.74
C LYS A 134 13.40 18.68 -1.53
N PRO A 135 14.29 19.68 -1.42
CA PRO A 135 14.26 20.63 -0.33
C PRO A 135 13.09 21.64 -0.48
N ASP A 136 12.85 22.41 0.58
CA ASP A 136 12.17 23.71 0.57
C ASP A 136 10.73 23.78 0.03
N SER A 137 10.02 22.66 0.06
CA SER A 137 8.57 22.64 -0.11
C SER A 137 7.91 21.76 0.94
N ASP A 138 6.77 22.21 1.45
CA ASP A 138 5.88 21.38 2.23
C ASP A 138 5.57 20.09 1.44
N LEU A 139 5.40 18.99 2.17
CA LEU A 139 5.05 17.72 1.57
C LEU A 139 3.61 17.37 1.87
N GLU A 140 2.84 17.12 0.82
CA GLU A 140 1.68 16.26 0.86
C GLU A 140 2.10 14.84 0.49
N ILE A 141 1.97 13.90 1.42
CA ILE A 141 2.23 12.47 1.18
C ILE A 141 0.90 11.74 1.28
N VAL A 142 0.54 11.02 0.21
CA VAL A 142 -0.63 10.14 0.21
C VAL A 142 -0.14 8.71 0.37
N CYS A 143 -0.65 8.00 1.37
CA CYS A 143 -0.30 6.63 1.71
C CYS A 143 -1.51 5.70 1.65
N LEU A 144 -1.26 4.44 1.30
CA LEU A 144 -2.19 3.33 1.47
C LEU A 144 -1.85 2.63 2.78
N HIS A 145 -2.72 2.83 3.77
CA HIS A 145 -2.64 2.20 5.07
C HIS A 145 -3.43 0.91 5.10
N TYR A 146 -2.77 -0.20 5.41
CA TYR A 146 -3.44 -1.48 5.54
C TYR A 146 -3.69 -1.69 7.03
N PRO A 147 -4.93 -1.80 7.53
CA PRO A 147 -5.20 -1.99 8.96
C PRO A 147 -4.79 -3.41 9.41
N ASN A 148 -4.41 -3.61 10.68
CA ASN A 148 -4.13 -4.96 11.17
C ASN A 148 -5.39 -5.85 11.07
N PHE A 149 -5.16 -7.15 10.87
CA PHE A 149 -6.17 -8.17 11.09
C PHE A 149 -6.31 -8.46 12.58
#